data_AF-A0A286GT87-F1
#
_entry.id   AF-A0A286GT87-F1
#
_cell.length_a   1.000
_cell.length_b   1.000
_cell.length_c   1.000
_cell.angle_alpha   90.00
_cell.angle_beta   90.00
_cell.angle_gamma   90.00
#
_symmetry.space_group_name_H-M   'P 1'
#
loop_
_entity.id
_entity.type
_entity.pdbx_description
1 polymer ?
#
loop_
_entity_poly.entity_id
_entity_poly.type
_entity_poly.pdbx_seq_one_letter_code
_entity_poly.pdbx_strand_id
1 'polypeptide(L)' 'MELTACPECCAPAEIEWRLPVDSTHGPVDHVKVYCVRRHWFLMPSEEIAALAGVVPGAAHGTAS' A
#
# COMPACT_ATOMS: atom_id res chain seq x y z
N MET A 1 -5.10 -4.61 12.79
CA MET A 1 -4.28 -5.32 11.80
C MET A 1 -5.02 -5.22 10.48
N GLU A 2 -4.53 -4.38 9.58
CA GLU A 2 -5.09 -4.16 8.25
C GLU A 2 -4.03 -4.57 7.22
N LEU A 3 -4.40 -5.43 6.28
CA LEU A 3 -3.51 -5.99 5.26
C LEU A 3 -3.75 -5.34 3.91
N THR A 4 -2.67 -5.17 3.17
CA THR A 4 -2.64 -4.62 1.81
C THR A 4 -1.55 -5.29 0.98
N ALA A 5 -1.37 -4.87 -0.27
CA ALA A 5 -0.28 -5.29 -1.13
C ALA A 5 0.83 -4.24 -1.17
N CYS A 6 2.09 -4.69 -1.22
CA CYS A 6 3.23 -3.81 -1.46
C CYS A 6 3.13 -3.17 -2.86
N PRO A 7 3.17 -1.83 -3.00
CA PRO A 7 3.10 -1.17 -4.30
C PRO A 7 4.21 -1.56 -5.27
N GLU A 8 5.37 -1.99 -4.76
CA GLU A 8 6.54 -2.31 -5.58
C GLU A 8 6.63 -3.80 -5.96
N CYS A 9 6.34 -4.70 -5.02
CA CYS A 9 6.60 -6.14 -5.21
C CYS A 9 5.35 -7.02 -5.07
N CYS A 10 4.18 -6.42 -4.86
CA CYS A 10 2.89 -7.08 -4.67
C CYS A 10 2.84 -8.11 -3.52
N ALA A 11 3.88 -8.20 -2.70
CA ALA A 11 3.91 -9.07 -1.53
C ALA A 11 2.94 -8.56 -0.45
N PRO A 12 2.42 -9.45 0.42
CA PRO A 12 1.60 -9.04 1.55
C PRO A 12 2.30 -7.98 2.39
N ALA A 13 1.54 -6.93 2.73
CA ALA A 13 1.98 -5.81 3.53
C ALA A 13 0.97 -5.46 4.61
N GLU A 14 1.47 -4.94 5.72
CA GLU A 14 0.67 -4.46 6.84
C GLU A 14 0.65 -2.94 6.87
N ILE A 15 -0.50 -2.37 7.19
CA ILE A 15 -0.60 -0.97 7.59
C ILE A 15 -0.28 -0.90 9.08
N GLU A 16 0.90 -0.40 9.40
CA GLU A 16 1.38 -0.31 10.80
C GLU A 16 0.69 0.82 11.56
N TRP A 17 0.49 1.96 10.91
CA TRP A 17 -0.18 3.12 11.49
C TRP A 17 -0.76 4.05 10.44
N ARG A 18 -1.71 4.87 10.89
CA ARG A 18 -2.35 5.93 10.11
C ARG A 18 -2.24 7.24 10.87
N LEU A 19 -1.94 8.33 10.16
CA LEU A 19 -1.99 9.67 10.73
C LEU A 19 -2.48 10.70 9.72
N PRO A 20 -3.25 11.70 10.17
CA PRO A 20 -3.62 12.83 9.33
C PRO A 20 -2.40 13.74 9.14
N VAL A 21 -2.13 14.11 7.88
CA VAL A 21 -1.11 15.10 7.52
C VAL A 21 -1.82 16.32 6.94
N ASP A 22 -1.53 17.50 7.47
CA ASP A 22 -2.04 18.74 6.90
C ASP A 22 -1.50 18.95 5.49
N SER A 23 -2.40 19.21 4.55
CA SER A 23 -2.08 19.47 3.14
C SER A 23 -2.82 20.70 2.64
N THR A 24 -2.50 21.15 1.42
CA THR A 24 -3.05 22.38 0.81
C THR A 24 -4.58 22.39 0.71
N HIS A 25 -5.21 21.22 0.59
CA HIS A 25 -6.66 21.06 0.47
C HIS A 25 -7.31 20.48 1.74
N GLY A 26 -6.63 20.59 2.87
CA GLY A 26 -7.06 20.03 4.14
C GLY A 26 -6.28 18.76 4.51
N PRO A 27 -6.62 18.16 5.66
CA PRO A 27 -5.92 16.98 6.17
C PRO A 27 -6.09 15.76 5.25
N VAL A 28 -5.00 15.06 4.96
CA VAL A 28 -4.98 13.81 4.20
C VAL A 28 -4.47 12.68 5.09
N ASP A 29 -5.26 11.62 5.23
CA ASP A 29 -4.87 10.42 5.96
C ASP A 29 -3.75 9.67 5.24
N HIS A 30 -2.56 9.67 5.84
CA HIS A 30 -1.42 8.89 5.40
C HIS A 30 -1.31 7.60 6.20
N VAL A 31 -0.84 6.54 5.53
CA VAL A 31 -0.57 5.24 6.15
C VAL A 31 0.88 4.85 5.96
N LYS A 32 1.48 4.27 7.00
CA LYS A 32 2.74 3.56 6.87
C LYS A 32 2.46 2.11 6.52
N VAL A 33 3.01 1.69 5.38
CA VAL A 33 2.88 0.32 4.86
C VAL A 33 4.23 -0.37 4.97
N TYR A 34 4.24 -1.59 5.51
CA TYR A 34 5.43 -2.41 5.62
C TYR A 34 5.18 -3.83 5.10
N CYS A 35 5.93 -4.25 4.09
CA CYS A 35 5.74 -5.56 3.48
C CYS A 35 6.67 -6.63 4.06
N VAL A 36 6.33 -7.91 3.84
CA VAL A 36 7.17 -9.05 4.25
C VAL A 36 8.56 -9.04 3.60
N ARG A 37 8.73 -8.34 2.48
CA ARG A 37 10.02 -8.09 1.81
C ARG A 37 10.76 -6.85 2.35
N ARG A 38 10.25 -6.25 3.43
CA ARG A 38 10.84 -5.11 4.17
C ARG A 38 10.88 -3.78 3.41
N HIS A 39 10.10 -3.64 2.34
CA HIS A 39 9.89 -2.32 1.74
C HIS A 39 8.92 -1.52 2.62
N TRP A 40 9.18 -0.23 2.75
CA TRP A 40 8.36 0.66 3.56
C TRP A 40 7.93 1.87 2.74
N PHE A 41 6.67 2.27 2.91
CA PHE A 41 6.09 3.41 2.23
C PHE A 41 5.28 4.24 3.22
N LEU A 42 5.28 5.56 3.02
CA LEU A 42 4.34 6.48 3.64
C LEU A 42 3.56 7.14 2.52
N MET A 43 2.27 6.85 2.42
CA MET A 43 1.45 7.28 1.29
C MET A 43 0.01 7.59 1.71
N PRO A 44 -0.74 8.38 0.92
CA PRO A 44 -2.16 8.61 1.13
C PRO A 44 -2.92 7.29 1.17
N SER A 45 -3.83 7.16 2.12
CA SER A 45 -4.62 5.94 2.30
C SER A 45 -5.55 5.64 1.12
N GLU A 46 -5.94 6.65 0.35
CA GLU A 46 -6.72 6.50 -0.88
C GLU A 46 -5.95 5.76 -1.99
N GLU A 47 -4.63 5.95 -2.08
CA GLU A 47 -3.80 5.23 -3.05
C GLU A 47 -3.68 3.74 -2.71
N ILE A 48 -3.76 3.38 -1.42
CA ILE A 48 -3.82 1.98 -0.99
C ILE A 48 -5.14 1.33 -1.34
N ALA A 49 -6.27 2.03 -1.17
CA ALA A 49 -7.58 1.50 -1.52
C ALA A 49 -7.67 1.12 -3.01
N ALA A 50 -7.00 1.88 -3.88
CA ALA A 50 -6.89 1.58 -5.31
C ALA A 50 -6.11 0.27 -5.59
N LEU A 51 -5.10 -0.04 -4.77
CA LEU A 51 -4.29 -1.27 -4.88
C LEU A 51 -4.98 -2.49 -4.27
N ALA A 52 -5.75 -2.31 -3.19
CA ALA A 52 -6.45 -3.40 -2.50
C ALA A 52 -7.58 -4.04 -3.34
N GLY A 53 -8.13 -3.30 -4.32
CA GLY A 53 -9.06 -3.83 -5.31
C GLY A 53 -8.42 -4.79 -6.33
N VAL A 54 -7.08 -4.86 -6.35
CA VAL A 54 -6.32 -5.75 -7.21
C VAL A 54 -5.97 -7.00 -6.41
N VAL A 55 -6.82 -8.03 -6.43
CA VAL A 55 -6.38 -9.36 -5.99
C VAL A 55 -5.22 -9.78 -6.92
N PRO A 56 -3.99 -10.03 -6.42
CA PRO A 56 -2.93 -10.59 -7.24
C PRO A 56 -3.24 -12.07 -7.51
N GLY A 57 -4.16 -12.30 -8.44
CA GLY A 57 -4.61 -13.59 -8.93
C GLY A 57 -4.28 -13.78 -10.42
N ALA A 58 -3.14 -13.28 -10.88
CA ALA A 58 -2.60 -13.63 -12.18
C ALA A 58 -1.08 -13.37 -12.18
N ALA A 59 -0.32 -14.47 -12.13
CA ALA A 59 1.12 -14.44 -12.35
C ALA A 59 1.41 -13.78 -13.71
N HIS A 60 2.31 -12.79 -13.73
CA HIS A 60 2.97 -12.40 -14.98
C HIS A 60 3.82 -13.59 -15.43
N GLY A 61 3.30 -14.32 -16.42
CA GLY A 61 4.07 -15.34 -17.14
C GLY A 61 5.33 -14.72 -17.70
N THR A 62 6.46 -15.36 -17.43
CA THR A 62 7.76 -15.00 -18.00
C THR A 62 7.72 -15.19 -19.51
N ALA A 63 7.88 -14.12 -20.28
CA ALA A 63 8.22 -14.21 -21.69
C ALA A 63 9.74 -14.37 -21.82
N SER A 64 10.14 -15.49 -22.45
CA SER A 64 11.51 -15.80 -22.87
C SER A 64 11.99 -14.91 -24.01
#